data_AF-A0A6N0I069-F1
#
_entry.id   AF-A0A6N0I069-F1
#
_cell.length_a   1.000
_cell.length_b   1.000
_cell.length_c   1.000
_cell.angle_alpha   90.00
_cell.angle_beta   90.00
_cell.angle_gamma   90.00
#
_symmetry.space_group_name_H-M   'P 1'
#
loop_
_entity.id
_entity.type
_entity.pdbx_description
1 polymer ?
#
loop_
_entity_poly.entity_id
_entity_poly.type
_entity_poly.pdbx_seq_one_letter_code
_entity_poly.pdbx_strand_id
1 'polypeptide(L)'
;MKYHNQFNRLLAAAILFLTLLMTGCVVDKPANGDLSARIIIKFTPEVAAPADNAYMAQLGEGTEATLKYIRATSGGAHLLYAGSLTDMAHLNRLIERLNNREDTIYAELDARRKTAK
;
A
#
# COMPACT_ATOMS: atom_id res chain seq x y z
N MET A 1 4.75 36.39 49.47
CA MET A 1 4.85 36.36 47.98
C MET A 1 5.39 35.00 47.45
N LYS A 2 4.87 33.84 47.87
CA LYS A 2 5.30 32.50 47.37
C LYS A 2 4.29 31.80 46.44
N TYR A 3 3.08 32.34 46.30
CA TYR A 3 1.99 31.71 45.53
C TYR A 3 2.01 32.03 44.02
N HIS A 4 2.71 33.08 43.58
CA HIS A 4 2.78 33.46 42.17
C HIS A 4 3.58 32.46 41.29
N ASN A 5 4.61 31.82 41.85
CA ASN A 5 5.45 30.90 41.07
C ASN A 5 4.81 29.52 40.81
N GLN A 6 3.82 29.12 41.63
CA GLN A 6 3.12 27.84 41.43
C GLN A 6 2.04 27.94 40.36
N PHE A 7 1.36 29.08 40.26
CA PHE A 7 0.33 29.32 39.24
C PHE A 7 0.94 29.29 37.83
N ASN A 8 2.10 29.93 37.63
CA ASN A 8 2.79 29.94 36.33
C ASN A 8 3.27 28.55 35.89
N ARG A 9 3.62 27.67 36.85
CA ARG A 9 4.06 26.29 36.54
C ARG A 9 2.89 25.39 36.15
N LEU A 10 1.74 25.53 36.82
CA LEU A 10 0.51 24.81 36.48
C LEU A 10 -0.05 25.25 35.13
N LEU A 11 -0.01 26.56 34.83
CA LEU A 11 -0.44 27.10 33.55
C LEU A 11 0.45 26.59 32.39
N ALA A 12 1.77 26.58 32.58
CA ALA A 12 2.71 26.06 31.58
C ALA A 12 2.50 24.56 31.30
N ALA A 13 2.25 23.75 32.34
CA ALA A 13 1.99 22.32 32.17
C ALA A 13 0.67 22.05 31.43
N ALA A 14 -0.38 22.85 31.66
CA ALA A 14 -1.66 22.72 30.96
C ALA A 14 -1.55 23.05 29.47
N ILE A 15 -0.75 24.06 29.10
CA ILE A 15 -0.52 24.42 27.69
C ILE A 15 0.25 23.31 26.95
N LEU A 16 1.25 22.70 27.60
CA LEU A 16 2.03 21.62 27.01
C LEU A 16 1.20 20.35 26.77
N PHE A 17 0.25 20.06 27.67
CA PHE A 17 -0.68 18.95 27.52
C PHE A 17 -1.71 19.19 26.41
N LEU A 18 -2.14 20.45 26.22
CA LEU A 18 -3.07 20.82 25.15
C LEU A 18 -2.44 20.71 23.76
N THR A 19 -1.14 20.99 23.62
CA THR A 19 -0.43 20.85 22.33
C THR A 19 -0.21 19.41 21.92
N LEU A 20 -0.09 18.47 22.87
CA LEU A 20 0.13 17.05 22.54
C LEU A 20 -1.12 16.37 21.94
N LEU A 21 -2.33 16.84 22.31
CA LEU A 21 -3.61 16.31 21.84
C LEU A 21 -3.98 16.76 20.42
N MET A 22 -3.29 17.78 19.88
CA MET A 22 -3.50 18.28 18.51
C MET A 22 -2.60 17.59 17.48
N THR A 23 -1.84 16.57 17.88
CA THR A 23 -1.22 15.62 16.94
C THR A 23 -2.30 14.71 16.38
N GLY A 24 -3.25 15.31 15.67
CA GLY A 24 -4.28 14.61 14.93
C GLY A 24 -3.59 13.68 13.93
N CYS A 25 -4.01 12.41 13.94
CA CYS A 25 -3.74 11.50 12.85
C CYS A 25 -4.21 12.18 11.56
N VAL A 26 -3.27 12.68 10.77
CA VAL A 26 -3.55 13.05 9.38
C VAL A 26 -3.89 11.73 8.69
N VAL A 27 -5.19 11.44 8.63
CA VAL A 27 -5.69 10.42 7.72
C VAL A 27 -5.51 11.02 6.34
N ASP A 28 -4.41 10.67 5.68
CA ASP A 28 -4.17 11.03 4.30
C ASP A 28 -5.37 10.55 3.49
N LYS A 29 -6.21 11.50 3.09
CA LYS A 29 -7.25 11.28 2.11
C LYS A 29 -6.51 10.89 0.82
N PRO A 30 -6.70 9.69 0.24
CA PRO A 30 -5.98 9.30 -0.96
C PRO A 30 -6.28 10.34 -2.04
N ALA A 31 -5.23 11.05 -2.43
CA ALA A 31 -5.32 12.12 -3.40
C ALA A 31 -5.53 11.50 -4.78
N ASN A 32 -6.66 11.86 -5.41
CA ASN A 32 -6.91 11.73 -6.83
C ASN A 32 -7.04 10.30 -7.38
N GLY A 33 -8.30 9.89 -7.61
CA GLY A 33 -8.67 8.89 -8.62
C GLY A 33 -7.80 7.64 -8.66
N ASP A 34 -7.85 6.84 -7.59
CA ASP A 34 -7.11 5.57 -7.49
C ASP A 34 -7.46 4.66 -8.67
N LEU A 35 -6.58 4.67 -9.68
CA LEU A 35 -6.59 3.63 -10.68
C LEU A 35 -6.31 2.33 -9.94
N SER A 36 -7.15 1.34 -10.21
CA SER A 36 -6.96 -0.02 -9.72
C SER A 36 -6.99 -0.99 -10.88
N ALA A 37 -6.20 -2.05 -10.73
CA ALA A 37 -6.04 -3.08 -11.74
C ALA A 37 -5.97 -4.46 -11.10
N ARG A 38 -6.17 -5.48 -11.94
CA ARG A 38 -5.92 -6.88 -11.57
C ARG A 38 -4.72 -7.36 -12.37
N ILE A 39 -3.79 -8.01 -11.70
CA ILE A 39 -2.56 -8.51 -12.30
C ILE A 39 -2.57 -10.03 -12.18
N ILE A 40 -2.31 -10.73 -13.27
CA ILE A 40 -2.00 -12.16 -13.26
C ILE A 40 -0.49 -12.27 -13.09
N ILE A 41 -0.04 -13.05 -12.13
CA ILE A 41 1.37 -13.30 -11.87
C ILE A 41 1.62 -14.79 -11.70
N LYS A 42 2.68 -15.31 -12.31
CA LYS A 42 3.14 -16.67 -12.09
C LYS A 42 4.48 -16.60 -11.38
N PHE A 43 4.53 -17.14 -10.17
CA PHE A 43 5.76 -17.22 -9.38
C PHE A 43 6.59 -18.44 -9.76
N THR A 44 7.87 -18.41 -9.42
CA THR A 44 8.72 -19.61 -9.46
C THR A 44 8.26 -20.62 -8.41
N PRO A 45 8.58 -21.92 -8.56
CA PRO A 45 8.19 -22.96 -7.59
C PRO A 45 8.74 -22.77 -6.16
N GLU A 46 9.73 -21.90 -5.99
CA GLU A 46 10.39 -21.62 -4.70
C GLU A 46 9.52 -20.73 -3.79
N VAL A 47 8.56 -19.99 -4.35
CA VAL A 47 7.60 -19.19 -3.58
C VAL A 47 6.53 -20.09 -2.97
N ALA A 48 6.72 -20.48 -1.71
CA ALA A 48 5.83 -21.41 -1.04
C ALA A 48 4.46 -20.82 -0.65
N ALA A 49 4.39 -19.51 -0.35
CA ALA A 49 3.21 -18.87 0.22
C ALA A 49 2.86 -17.53 -0.46
N PRO A 50 2.42 -17.55 -1.74
CA PRO A 50 2.12 -16.33 -2.50
C PRO A 50 0.89 -15.55 -1.99
N ALA A 51 0.15 -16.08 -1.02
CA ALA A 51 -0.98 -15.41 -0.38
C ALA A 51 -0.60 -14.70 0.93
N ASP A 52 0.65 -14.84 1.38
CA ASP A 52 1.11 -14.22 2.62
C ASP A 52 1.17 -12.69 2.51
N ASN A 53 0.68 -12.00 3.55
CA ASN A 53 0.58 -10.55 3.53
C ASN A 53 1.95 -9.86 3.60
N ALA A 54 2.92 -10.44 4.32
CA ALA A 54 4.27 -9.88 4.38
C ALA A 54 4.96 -10.04 3.02
N TYR A 55 4.75 -11.17 2.34
CA TYR A 55 5.21 -11.36 0.97
C TYR A 55 4.56 -10.36 0.00
N MET A 56 3.24 -10.11 0.08
CA MET A 56 2.59 -9.07 -0.74
C MET A 56 3.15 -7.66 -0.49
N ALA A 57 3.46 -7.33 0.77
CA ALA A 57 4.10 -6.06 1.11
C ALA A 57 5.51 -5.96 0.51
N GLN A 58 6.31 -7.03 0.59
CA GLN A 58 7.63 -7.11 -0.03
C GLN A 58 7.56 -7.04 -1.57
N LEU A 59 6.53 -7.64 -2.17
CA LEU A 59 6.30 -7.61 -3.61
C LEU A 59 6.00 -6.18 -4.09
N GLY A 60 5.28 -5.39 -3.29
CA GLY A 60 4.95 -3.99 -3.54
C GLY A 60 6.01 -2.99 -3.08
N GLU A 61 7.04 -3.42 -2.35
CA GLU A 61 8.10 -2.56 -1.84
C GLU A 61 8.77 -1.78 -2.98
N GLY A 62 9.03 -0.48 -2.78
CA GLY A 62 9.59 0.40 -3.80
C GLY A 62 8.61 0.78 -4.92
N THR A 63 7.32 0.50 -4.73
CA THR A 63 6.23 1.01 -5.58
C THR A 63 5.25 1.80 -4.72
N GLU A 64 4.52 2.72 -5.34
CA GLU A 64 3.39 3.41 -4.69
C GLU A 64 2.13 2.53 -4.65
N ALA A 65 2.16 1.34 -5.26
CA ALA A 65 1.01 0.48 -5.41
C ALA A 65 0.83 -0.43 -4.18
N THR A 66 -0.42 -0.53 -3.71
CA THR A 66 -0.79 -1.55 -2.72
C THR A 66 -1.14 -2.85 -3.44
N LEU A 67 -0.39 -3.92 -3.17
CA LEU A 67 -0.68 -5.26 -3.69
C LEU A 67 -1.47 -6.10 -2.68
N LYS A 68 -2.51 -6.77 -3.17
CA LYS A 68 -3.31 -7.71 -2.37
C LYS A 68 -3.55 -8.99 -3.15
N TYR A 69 -3.31 -10.13 -2.51
CA TYR A 69 -3.64 -11.43 -3.06
C TYR A 69 -5.15 -11.62 -3.18
N ILE A 70 -5.62 -12.13 -4.33
CA ILE A 70 -7.02 -12.49 -4.54
C ILE A 70 -7.19 -14.01 -4.47
N ARG A 71 -6.55 -14.74 -5.39
CA ARG A 71 -6.67 -16.21 -5.51
C ARG A 71 -5.66 -16.79 -6.48
N ALA A 72 -5.48 -18.11 -6.44
CA ALA A 72 -4.83 -18.86 -7.50
C ALA A 72 -5.74 -18.97 -8.74
N THR A 73 -5.14 -19.12 -9.91
CA THR A 73 -5.81 -19.38 -11.19
C THR A 73 -5.43 -20.77 -11.72
N SER A 74 -6.15 -21.24 -12.74
CA SER A 74 -5.74 -22.44 -13.48
C SER A 74 -4.33 -22.24 -14.08
N GLY A 75 -3.50 -23.29 -14.10
CA GLY A 75 -2.14 -23.22 -14.68
C GLY A 75 -1.04 -22.73 -13.73
N GLY A 76 -1.34 -22.61 -12.44
CA GLY A 76 -0.36 -22.27 -11.40
C GLY A 76 0.02 -20.78 -11.37
N ALA A 77 -0.77 -19.90 -11.97
CA ALA A 77 -0.65 -18.47 -11.80
C ALA A 77 -1.59 -17.99 -10.67
N HIS A 78 -1.47 -16.72 -10.31
CA HIS A 78 -2.17 -16.08 -9.21
C HIS A 78 -2.72 -14.74 -9.67
N LEU A 79 -3.87 -14.36 -9.13
CA LEU A 79 -4.50 -13.09 -9.39
C LEU A 79 -4.28 -12.16 -8.20
N LEU A 80 -3.74 -10.98 -8.47
CA LEU A 80 -3.50 -9.92 -7.50
C LEU A 80 -4.38 -8.71 -7.83
N TYR A 81 -4.74 -7.96 -6.80
CA TYR A 81 -5.24 -6.60 -6.91
C TYR A 81 -4.07 -5.63 -6.73
N ALA A 82 -3.99 -4.63 -7.61
CA ALA A 82 -3.09 -3.48 -7.48
C ALA A 82 -3.94 -2.21 -7.31
N GLY A 83 -3.83 -1.59 -6.13
CA GLY A 83 -4.47 -0.32 -5.80
C GLY A 83 -3.48 0.83 -5.70
N SER A 84 -3.99 2.04 -5.49
CA SER A 84 -3.18 3.27 -5.34
C SER A 84 -2.29 3.58 -6.54
N LEU A 85 -2.76 3.26 -7.76
CA LEU A 85 -2.07 3.63 -8.99
C LEU A 85 -2.52 5.03 -9.40
N THR A 86 -1.59 5.90 -9.75
CA THR A 86 -1.93 7.26 -10.23
C THR A 86 -2.39 7.26 -11.69
N ASP A 87 -1.81 6.38 -12.52
CA ASP A 87 -2.04 6.32 -13.96
C ASP A 87 -1.61 4.97 -14.57
N MET A 88 -1.88 4.81 -15.87
CA MET A 88 -1.49 3.61 -16.62
C MET A 88 0.03 3.43 -16.75
N ALA A 89 0.81 4.51 -16.73
CA ALA A 89 2.26 4.40 -16.76
C ALA A 89 2.80 3.82 -15.44
N HIS A 90 2.18 4.15 -14.30
CA HIS A 90 2.47 3.52 -13.01
C HIS A 90 2.16 2.03 -13.01
N LEU A 91 1.00 1.63 -13.58
CA LEU A 91 0.67 0.22 -13.75
C LEU A 91 1.71 -0.52 -14.61
N ASN A 92 2.13 0.08 -15.73
CA ASN A 92 3.12 -0.52 -16.61
C ASN A 92 4.49 -0.67 -15.91
N ARG A 93 4.93 0.33 -15.15
CA ARG A 93 6.15 0.25 -14.33
C ARG A 93 6.07 -0.84 -13.26
N LEU A 94 4.91 -0.98 -12.61
CA LEU A 94 4.67 -2.06 -11.65
C LEU A 94 4.79 -3.42 -12.32
N ILE A 95 4.14 -3.64 -13.47
CA ILE A 95 4.20 -4.91 -14.21
C ILE A 95 5.63 -5.21 -14.67
N GLU A 96 6.35 -4.22 -15.21
CA GLU A 96 7.75 -4.37 -15.61
C GLU A 96 8.64 -4.76 -14.42
N ARG A 97 8.49 -4.09 -13.28
CA ARG A 97 9.21 -4.43 -12.04
C ARG A 97 8.92 -5.85 -11.59
N LEU A 98 7.65 -6.27 -11.59
CA LEU A 98 7.27 -7.63 -11.22
C LEU A 98 7.93 -8.67 -12.13
N ASN A 99 7.96 -8.42 -13.45
CA ASN A 99 8.63 -9.31 -14.41
C ASN A 99 10.15 -9.39 -14.24
N ASN A 100 10.79 -8.35 -13.68
CA ASN A 100 12.23 -8.32 -13.45
C ASN A 100 12.65 -8.96 -12.12
N ARG A 101 11.72 -9.50 -11.33
CA ARG A 101 12.05 -10.20 -10.07
C ARG A 101 12.47 -11.64 -10.33
N GLU A 102 13.44 -12.13 -9.56
CA GLU A 102 13.93 -13.51 -9.63
C GLU A 102 12.85 -14.55 -9.25
N ASP A 103 11.90 -14.17 -8.40
CA ASP A 103 10.81 -15.02 -7.91
C ASP A 103 9.58 -15.04 -8.83
N THR A 104 9.65 -14.37 -9.99
CA THR A 104 8.52 -14.20 -10.92
C THR A 104 8.87 -14.77 -12.30
N ILE A 105 8.02 -15.66 -12.80
CA ILE A 105 8.13 -16.18 -14.18
C ILE A 105 7.54 -15.17 -15.17
N TYR A 106 6.35 -14.64 -14.87
CA TYR A 106 5.76 -13.52 -15.61
C TYR A 106 4.69 -12.81 -14.78
N ALA A 107 4.41 -11.55 -15.14
CA ALA A 107 3.31 -10.75 -14.64
C ALA A 107 2.65 -9.97 -15.81
N GLU A 108 1.31 -9.92 -15.84
CA GLU A 108 0.54 -9.23 -16.88
C GLU A 108 -0.77 -8.65 -16.35
N LEU A 109 -1.35 -7.71 -17.08
CA LEU A 109 -2.67 -7.15 -16.78
C LEU A 109 -3.76 -8.19 -17.09
N ASP A 110 -4.69 -8.41 -16.15
CA ASP A 110 -5.89 -9.23 -16.40
C ASP A 110 -6.78 -8.57 -17.46
N ALA A 111 -6.83 -9.16 -18.66
CA ALA A 111 -7.59 -8.69 -19.79
C ALA A 111 -9.12 -8.72 -19.58
N ARG A 112 -9.63 -9.33 -18.50
CA ARG A 112 -11.08 -9.42 -18.22
C ARG A 112 -11.74 -8.09 -17.85
N ARG A 113 -11.00 -6.99 -17.74
CA ARG A 113 -11.59 -5.66 -17.60
C ARG A 113 -12.11 -5.15 -18.96
N LYS A 114 -13.16 -5.79 -19.48
CA LYS A 114 -14.12 -5.08 -20.34
C LYS A 114 -14.82 -4.08 -19.43
N THR A 115 -14.44 -2.81 -19.51
CA THR A 115 -15.19 -1.70 -18.91
C THR A 115 -16.65 -1.85 -19.30
N ALA A 116 -17.53 -2.02 -18.30
CA ALA A 116 -18.95 -1.76 -18.49
C ALA A 116 -19.05 -0.31 -19.01
N LYS A 117 -19.64 -0.18 -20.20
CA LYS A 117 -19.86 1.08 -20.89
C LYS A 117 -21.03 1.81 -20.27
#